data_AF-A0A9X3PFB0-F1
#
_entry.id   AF-A0A9X3PFB0-F1
#
_cell.length_a   1.000
_cell.length_b   1.000
_cell.length_c   1.000
_cell.angle_alpha   90.00
_cell.angle_beta   90.00
_cell.angle_gamma   90.00
#
_symmetry.space_group_name_H-M   'P 1'
#
loop_
_entity.id
_entity.type
_entity.pdbx_description
1 polymer ?
#
loop_
_entity_poly.entity_id
_entity_poly.type
_entity_poly.pdbx_seq_one_letter_code
_entity_poly.pdbx_strand_id
1 'polypeptide(L)'
;MSTPEDEIRFAEAFNELGESAELMVEPPTAAAIRSKLRRRRATRVTVAAVAALALLAPASWALQQAATAEERDEPVIAEERTGDPTGGEESAKPQEPTPSTEPSLETETGTSETAPPPSFDDLVGQELELPSFGDSTELACPTGPAQLTAADGEGPVHLIKVVHARLSEDGPQRAVALVGCRPGEAMIRQVLVIEAEGDGYAATEQLHLYDYGATASVYDIAPDADYGVLLGLLEEEPCCSTQIQDLDRWIERYRDGGSQKLTGDVPGVFITDLAVSAEVVASGEGTREVVVTVANLGENDAAQFTLNICSTESIRLQGEDSRDCSEGPAQVETVDGLGAGDSYETTWTIEVDPREEWPESGRAYGQEFIVGVQMPSNLIDALVLETDWENNRAQRLFDYDGTD
;
A
#
# COMPACT_ATOMS: atom_id res chain seq x y z
N MET A 1 -16.89 -54.72 8.48
CA MET A 1 -16.77 -54.89 9.94
C MET A 1 -15.29 -54.70 10.23
N SER A 2 -14.92 -53.53 10.75
CA SER A 2 -13.53 -53.21 11.09
C SER A 2 -13.10 -54.11 12.25
N THR A 3 -11.88 -54.63 12.18
CA THR A 3 -11.38 -55.50 13.24
C THR A 3 -10.91 -54.66 14.42
N PRO A 4 -10.92 -55.18 15.67
CA PRO A 4 -10.43 -54.43 16.83
C PRO A 4 -8.98 -53.95 16.70
N GLU A 5 -8.20 -54.58 15.81
CA GLU A 5 -6.82 -54.19 15.50
C GLU A 5 -6.75 -52.92 14.63
N ASP A 6 -7.78 -52.63 13.83
CA ASP A 6 -7.86 -51.42 13.00
C ASP A 6 -8.16 -50.17 13.85
N GLU A 7 -8.97 -50.29 14.90
CA GLU A 7 -9.27 -49.18 15.83
C GLU A 7 -8.04 -48.77 16.64
N ILE A 8 -7.19 -49.74 17.02
CA ILE A 8 -5.95 -49.46 17.77
C ILE A 8 -4.93 -48.75 16.88
N ARG A 9 -4.77 -49.17 15.62
CA ARG A 9 -3.85 -48.51 14.67
C ARG A 9 -4.29 -47.10 14.31
N PHE A 10 -5.59 -46.85 14.21
CA PHE A 10 -6.10 -45.49 13.99
C PHE A 10 -5.85 -44.59 15.20
N ALA A 11 -6.07 -45.08 16.42
CA ALA A 11 -5.80 -44.32 17.63
C ALA A 11 -4.31 -44.00 17.82
N GLU A 12 -3.41 -44.93 17.47
CA GLU A 12 -1.95 -44.72 17.49
C GLU A 12 -1.52 -43.66 16.46
N ALA A 13 -2.06 -43.73 15.23
CA ALA A 13 -1.76 -42.75 14.18
C ALA A 13 -2.23 -41.33 14.53
N PHE A 14 -3.39 -41.18 15.19
CA PHE A 14 -3.87 -39.87 15.65
C PHE A 14 -3.07 -39.31 16.83
N ASN A 15 -2.56 -40.17 17.73
CA ASN A 15 -1.68 -39.73 18.81
C ASN A 15 -0.30 -39.30 18.29
N GLU A 16 0.27 -40.03 17.32
CA GLU A 16 1.53 -39.68 16.69
C GLU A 16 1.42 -38.39 15.85
N LEU A 17 0.27 -38.17 15.19
CA LEU A 17 -0.04 -36.91 14.50
C LEU A 17 -0.24 -35.75 15.49
N GLY A 18 -0.85 -36.02 16.66
CA GLY A 18 -1.02 -35.04 17.74
C GLY A 18 0.30 -34.56 18.33
N GLU A 19 1.23 -35.48 18.63
CA GLU A 19 2.58 -35.14 19.11
C GLU A 19 3.43 -34.45 18.02
N SER A 20 3.22 -34.79 16.75
CA SER A 20 3.91 -34.14 15.62
C SER A 20 3.38 -32.72 15.33
N ALA A 21 2.08 -32.50 15.50
CA ALA A 21 1.45 -31.19 15.32
C ALA A 21 1.80 -30.20 16.46
N GLU A 22 1.99 -30.70 17.68
CA GLU A 22 2.43 -29.89 18.83
C GLU A 22 3.88 -29.39 18.67
N LEU A 23 4.68 -30.03 17.81
CA LEU A 23 6.04 -29.60 17.43
C LEU A 23 6.10 -28.61 16.26
N MET A 24 5.01 -28.46 15.48
CA MET A 24 4.99 -27.57 14.30
C MET A 24 4.34 -26.21 14.53
N VAL A 25 3.70 -26.00 15.69
CA VAL A 25 3.13 -24.71 16.06
C VAL A 25 3.63 -24.37 17.46
N GLU A 26 4.81 -23.76 17.57
CA GLU A 26 5.16 -23.05 18.80
C GLU A 26 4.16 -21.90 18.95
N PRO A 27 3.22 -21.94 19.92
CA PRO A 27 2.40 -20.77 20.17
C PRO A 27 3.33 -19.62 20.51
N PRO A 28 3.14 -18.41 19.95
CA PRO A 28 4.03 -17.29 20.22
C PRO A 28 4.13 -17.11 21.72
N THR A 29 5.30 -17.42 22.26
CA THR A 29 5.47 -17.49 23.71
C THR A 29 5.08 -16.16 24.32
N ALA A 30 4.54 -16.17 25.55
CA ALA A 30 4.27 -14.92 26.26
C ALA A 30 5.54 -14.03 26.38
N ALA A 31 6.74 -14.59 26.18
CA ALA A 31 8.00 -13.86 26.03
C ALA A 31 8.11 -13.11 24.69
N ALA A 32 7.68 -13.68 23.56
CA ALA A 32 7.62 -13.00 22.27
C ALA A 32 6.63 -11.82 22.31
N ILE A 33 5.43 -12.02 22.89
CA ILE A 33 4.43 -10.95 23.08
C ILE A 33 4.96 -9.86 24.03
N ARG A 34 5.62 -10.24 25.13
CA ARG A 34 6.26 -9.27 26.05
C ARG A 34 7.46 -8.58 25.41
N SER A 35 8.20 -9.23 24.52
CA SER A 35 9.31 -8.60 23.79
C SER A 35 8.79 -7.54 22.83
N LYS A 36 7.72 -7.83 22.08
CA LYS A 36 7.02 -6.86 21.22
C LYS A 36 6.45 -5.69 22.05
N LEU A 37 5.80 -5.97 23.18
CA LEU A 37 5.29 -4.92 24.09
C LEU A 37 6.38 -4.10 24.79
N ARG A 38 7.52 -4.71 25.14
CA ARG A 38 8.67 -4.03 25.74
C ARG A 38 9.40 -3.17 24.70
N ARG A 39 9.48 -3.62 23.45
CA ARG A 39 9.99 -2.83 22.31
C ARG A 39 9.10 -1.61 22.09
N ARG A 40 7.76 -1.78 22.02
CA ARG A 40 6.78 -0.67 21.96
C ARG A 40 6.93 0.38 23.08
N ARG A 41 7.33 -0.02 24.30
CA ARG A 41 7.59 0.94 25.40
C ARG A 41 8.97 1.60 25.34
N ALA A 42 9.97 0.92 24.81
CA ALA A 42 11.31 1.48 24.67
C ALA A 42 11.36 2.55 23.56
N THR A 43 10.72 2.30 22.41
CA THR A 43 10.72 3.24 21.27
C THR A 43 9.97 4.54 21.58
N ARG A 44 8.87 4.47 22.36
CA ARG A 44 8.15 5.68 22.81
C ARG A 44 8.99 6.59 23.72
N VAL A 45 9.98 6.05 24.42
CA VAL A 45 10.86 6.83 25.31
C VAL A 45 11.99 7.49 24.53
N THR A 46 12.52 6.87 23.47
CA THR A 46 13.55 7.46 22.62
C THR A 46 13.01 8.57 21.72
N VAL A 47 11.83 8.39 21.11
CA VAL A 47 11.20 9.46 20.29
C VAL A 47 10.83 10.68 21.14
N ALA A 48 10.35 10.47 22.38
CA ALA A 48 10.09 11.57 23.30
C ALA A 48 11.37 12.29 23.77
N ALA A 49 12.52 11.60 23.85
CA ALA A 49 13.79 12.20 24.23
C ALA A 49 14.39 13.08 23.13
N VAL A 50 14.21 12.71 21.86
CA VAL A 50 14.62 13.53 20.70
C VAL A 50 13.69 14.76 20.56
N ALA A 51 12.38 14.59 20.70
CA ALA A 51 11.43 15.70 20.71
C ALA A 51 11.61 16.66 21.91
N ALA A 52 12.01 16.16 23.09
CA ALA A 52 12.26 16.99 24.27
C ALA A 52 13.57 17.80 24.19
N LEU A 53 14.57 17.35 23.43
CA LEU A 53 15.79 18.12 23.18
C LEU A 53 15.58 19.23 22.14
N ALA A 54 14.67 19.03 21.17
CA ALA A 54 14.28 20.06 20.21
C ALA A 54 13.50 21.24 20.84
N LEU A 55 12.83 21.03 21.98
CA LEU A 55 12.03 22.05 22.67
C LEU A 55 12.81 22.94 23.65
N LEU A 56 14.13 22.74 23.82
CA LEU A 56 14.98 23.55 24.71
C LEU A 56 15.81 24.62 23.97
N ALA A 57 15.62 24.79 22.66
CA ALA A 57 16.06 25.96 21.90
C ALA A 57 14.98 27.07 21.93
N PRO A 58 15.35 28.37 21.91
CA PRO A 58 14.64 29.41 22.66
C PRO A 58 13.28 29.84 22.08
N ALA A 59 12.24 29.63 22.90
CA ALA A 59 10.86 30.09 22.75
C ALA A 59 10.70 31.62 22.97
N SER A 60 11.38 32.46 22.18
CA SER A 60 11.21 33.92 22.23
C SER A 60 10.36 34.50 21.08
N TRP A 61 9.98 33.71 20.08
CA TRP A 61 9.37 34.24 18.85
C TRP A 61 7.84 34.12 18.80
N ALA A 62 7.22 33.22 19.58
CA ALA A 62 5.79 32.92 19.48
C ALA A 62 4.84 33.90 20.22
N LEU A 63 5.36 34.92 20.92
CA LEU A 63 4.52 35.85 21.70
C LEU A 63 4.10 37.14 20.96
N GLN A 64 4.52 37.35 19.70
CA GLN A 64 4.21 38.59 18.97
C GLN A 64 2.98 38.53 18.03
N GLN A 65 2.43 37.36 17.72
CA GLN A 65 1.30 37.25 16.76
C GLN A 65 -0.09 37.12 17.40
N ALA A 66 -0.18 37.08 18.74
CA ALA A 66 -1.47 36.99 19.44
C ALA A 66 -2.14 38.35 19.73
N ALA A 67 -1.59 39.47 19.22
CA ALA A 67 -2.04 40.82 19.56
C ALA A 67 -2.94 41.51 18.50
N THR A 68 -3.32 40.82 17.43
CA THR A 68 -4.28 41.37 16.44
C THR A 68 -5.30 40.33 16.02
N ALA A 69 -6.19 39.99 16.96
CA ALA A 69 -7.52 39.48 16.63
C ALA A 69 -8.46 40.68 16.59
N GLU A 70 -9.03 40.98 15.41
CA GLU A 70 -10.16 41.90 15.27
C GLU A 70 -11.35 41.10 14.74
N GLU A 71 -12.47 41.30 15.41
CA GLU A 71 -13.74 40.57 15.37
C GLU A 71 -14.31 40.38 13.95
N ARG A 72 -14.82 39.18 13.67
CA ARG A 72 -15.82 38.99 12.62
C ARG A 72 -16.88 37.96 13.01
N ASP A 73 -18.10 38.33 12.62
CA ASP A 73 -19.41 37.92 13.11
C ASP A 73 -19.78 36.44 13.02
N GLU A 74 -20.71 36.08 13.91
CA GLU A 74 -21.41 34.80 14.06
C GLU A 74 -22.15 34.33 12.80
N PRO A 75 -22.25 33.01 12.55
CA PRO A 75 -23.12 32.46 11.53
C PRO A 75 -24.59 32.36 12.01
N VAL A 76 -25.50 32.88 11.19
CA VAL A 76 -26.95 32.72 11.32
C VAL A 76 -27.38 31.34 10.84
N ILE A 77 -28.07 30.59 11.70
CA ILE A 77 -28.77 29.34 11.38
C ILE A 77 -30.04 29.68 10.58
N ALA A 78 -30.22 29.07 9.41
CA ALA A 78 -31.46 29.08 8.66
C ALA A 78 -32.01 27.64 8.54
N GLU A 79 -33.22 27.45 9.07
CA GLU A 79 -33.99 26.22 8.98
C GLU A 79 -34.80 26.13 7.67
N GLU A 80 -35.22 24.89 7.39
CA GLU A 80 -36.34 24.44 6.56
C GLU A 80 -36.27 24.60 5.02
N ARG A 81 -36.16 23.45 4.34
CA ARG A 81 -36.99 23.17 3.17
C ARG A 81 -37.37 21.70 3.06
N THR A 82 -38.61 21.43 3.41
CA THR A 82 -39.39 20.23 3.10
C THR A 82 -39.59 20.13 1.59
N GLY A 83 -39.17 19.02 0.99
CA GLY A 83 -39.44 18.67 -0.40
C GLY A 83 -40.08 17.27 -0.46
N ASP A 84 -41.34 17.24 -0.87
CA ASP A 84 -42.17 16.06 -1.14
C ASP A 84 -41.55 15.17 -2.24
N PRO A 85 -41.45 13.85 -2.09
CA PRO A 85 -41.27 12.95 -3.22
C PRO A 85 -42.63 12.59 -3.82
N THR A 86 -42.94 13.18 -4.97
CA THR A 86 -44.04 12.73 -5.84
C THR A 86 -43.62 11.47 -6.59
N GLY A 87 -44.46 10.44 -6.50
CA GLY A 87 -44.19 9.10 -7.03
C GLY A 87 -44.16 8.97 -8.54
N GLY A 88 -43.59 7.85 -8.95
CA GLY A 88 -43.69 7.25 -10.28
C GLY A 88 -43.55 5.74 -10.14
N GLU A 89 -44.66 5.05 -9.91
CA GLU A 89 -44.78 3.62 -10.14
C GLU A 89 -44.73 3.38 -11.66
N GLU A 90 -43.72 2.66 -12.14
CA GLU A 90 -43.78 2.04 -13.45
C GLU A 90 -43.60 0.52 -13.31
N SER A 91 -44.57 -0.16 -13.90
CA SER A 91 -44.91 -1.56 -13.74
C SER A 91 -44.12 -2.41 -14.74
N ALA A 92 -43.29 -3.33 -14.27
CA ALA A 92 -42.67 -4.37 -15.10
C ALA A 92 -43.27 -5.74 -14.79
N LYS A 93 -43.80 -6.38 -15.84
CA LYS A 93 -44.48 -7.67 -15.88
C LYS A 93 -43.58 -8.83 -15.40
N PRO A 94 -44.11 -9.84 -14.69
CA PRO A 94 -43.43 -11.12 -14.48
C PRO A 94 -43.42 -11.96 -15.78
N GLN A 95 -42.25 -12.44 -16.20
CA GLN A 95 -42.13 -13.51 -17.19
C GLN A 95 -42.13 -14.88 -16.49
N GLU A 96 -42.91 -15.81 -17.03
CA GLU A 96 -42.99 -17.21 -16.61
C GLU A 96 -41.68 -17.97 -16.92
N PRO A 97 -41.17 -18.82 -16.01
CA PRO A 97 -40.05 -19.69 -16.29
C PRO A 97 -40.48 -20.92 -17.11
N THR A 98 -39.70 -21.24 -18.13
CA THR A 98 -39.80 -22.48 -18.91
C THR A 98 -39.07 -23.61 -18.16
N PRO A 99 -39.63 -24.82 -17.99
CA PRO A 99 -38.93 -25.92 -17.35
C PRO A 99 -37.85 -26.49 -18.28
N SER A 100 -36.58 -26.37 -17.86
CA SER A 100 -35.45 -27.04 -18.49
C SER A 100 -35.28 -28.44 -17.91
N THR A 101 -34.91 -29.38 -18.78
CA THR A 101 -34.79 -30.82 -18.53
C THR A 101 -33.48 -31.12 -17.81
N GLU A 102 -33.54 -31.79 -16.66
CA GLU A 102 -32.37 -32.32 -15.94
C GLU A 102 -31.78 -33.54 -16.67
N PRO A 103 -30.48 -33.57 -17.00
CA PRO A 103 -29.74 -34.81 -17.15
C PRO A 103 -29.24 -35.27 -15.79
N SER A 104 -29.59 -36.52 -15.46
CA SER A 104 -29.08 -37.25 -14.30
C SER A 104 -27.56 -37.45 -14.44
N LEU A 105 -26.77 -36.83 -13.56
CA LEU A 105 -25.33 -37.00 -13.47
C LEU A 105 -25.02 -38.14 -12.49
N GLU A 106 -24.42 -39.20 -13.01
CA GLU A 106 -23.82 -40.28 -12.24
C GLU A 106 -22.65 -39.72 -11.42
N THR A 107 -22.74 -39.84 -10.10
CA THR A 107 -21.72 -39.37 -9.16
C THR A 107 -20.57 -40.38 -9.11
N GLU A 108 -19.57 -40.20 -9.98
CA GLU A 108 -18.26 -40.83 -9.78
C GLU A 108 -17.57 -40.16 -8.60
N THR A 109 -17.59 -40.83 -7.45
CA THR A 109 -16.84 -40.45 -6.25
C THR A 109 -15.37 -40.85 -6.43
N GLY A 110 -14.72 -40.24 -7.41
CA GLY A 110 -13.27 -40.20 -7.48
C GLY A 110 -12.79 -39.09 -6.57
N THR A 111 -12.12 -39.42 -5.46
CA THR A 111 -11.24 -38.48 -4.76
C THR A 111 -10.09 -38.13 -5.71
N SER A 112 -10.36 -37.22 -6.64
CA SER A 112 -9.34 -36.60 -7.47
C SER A 112 -8.56 -35.68 -6.53
N GLU A 113 -7.30 -36.03 -6.30
CA GLU A 113 -6.35 -35.18 -5.58
C GLU A 113 -6.30 -33.84 -6.32
N THR A 114 -6.89 -32.80 -5.71
CA THR A 114 -6.89 -31.45 -6.29
C THR A 114 -5.46 -30.97 -6.39
N ALA A 115 -5.02 -30.60 -7.60
CA ALA A 115 -3.69 -30.04 -7.81
C ALA A 115 -3.48 -28.83 -6.88
N PRO A 116 -2.25 -28.62 -6.36
CA PRO A 116 -1.97 -27.46 -5.54
C PRO A 116 -2.26 -26.16 -6.32
N PRO A 117 -2.79 -25.11 -5.66
CA PRO A 117 -3.02 -23.83 -6.31
C PRO A 117 -1.69 -23.22 -6.77
N PRO A 118 -1.66 -22.53 -7.94
CA PRO A 118 -0.41 -21.99 -8.48
C PRO A 118 0.20 -20.93 -7.56
N SER A 119 1.52 -20.90 -7.51
CA SER A 119 2.31 -19.84 -6.87
C SER A 119 2.56 -18.67 -7.83
N PHE A 120 3.21 -17.61 -7.33
CA PHE A 120 3.64 -16.49 -8.16
C PHE A 120 4.54 -16.94 -9.32
N ASP A 121 5.57 -17.75 -9.02
CA ASP A 121 6.54 -18.22 -10.00
C ASP A 121 5.91 -19.15 -11.06
N ASP A 122 4.87 -19.90 -10.68
CA ASP A 122 4.14 -20.77 -11.63
C ASP A 122 3.39 -19.94 -12.69
N LEU A 123 2.95 -18.73 -12.33
CA LEU A 123 2.14 -17.85 -13.16
C LEU A 123 2.97 -16.86 -13.99
N VAL A 124 4.17 -16.48 -13.55
CA VAL A 124 5.05 -15.63 -14.34
C VAL A 124 5.45 -16.34 -15.65
N GLY A 125 5.23 -15.65 -16.77
CA GLY A 125 5.47 -16.16 -18.12
C GLY A 125 4.31 -16.97 -18.71
N GLN A 126 3.27 -17.26 -17.93
CA GLN A 126 2.07 -17.93 -18.44
C GLN A 126 1.20 -16.98 -19.25
N GLU A 127 0.54 -17.52 -20.27
CA GLU A 127 -0.53 -16.83 -20.99
C GLU A 127 -1.86 -17.14 -20.30
N LEU A 128 -2.60 -16.10 -19.91
CA LEU A 128 -3.94 -16.22 -19.32
C LEU A 128 -4.97 -15.50 -20.19
N GLU A 129 -6.17 -16.06 -20.27
CA GLU A 129 -7.35 -15.35 -20.75
C GLU A 129 -7.79 -14.33 -19.70
N LEU A 130 -7.47 -13.05 -19.92
CA LEU A 130 -7.80 -11.98 -18.98
C LEU A 130 -9.14 -11.34 -19.30
N PRO A 131 -9.99 -11.09 -18.28
CA PRO A 131 -11.15 -10.22 -18.45
C PRO A 131 -10.69 -8.77 -18.73
N SER A 132 -11.61 -7.96 -19.25
CA SER A 132 -11.31 -6.55 -19.54
C SER A 132 -10.92 -5.79 -18.27
N PHE A 133 -9.92 -4.93 -18.36
CA PHE A 133 -9.53 -3.96 -17.32
C PHE A 133 -10.49 -2.73 -17.26
N GLY A 134 -11.74 -2.90 -17.69
CA GLY A 134 -12.76 -1.85 -17.78
C GLY A 134 -13.14 -1.48 -19.22
N ASP A 135 -14.15 -0.62 -19.38
CA ASP A 135 -14.71 -0.25 -20.70
C ASP A 135 -13.90 0.83 -21.44
N SER A 136 -12.74 1.23 -20.92
CA SER A 136 -11.96 2.30 -21.54
C SER A 136 -11.24 1.80 -22.79
N THR A 137 -11.86 2.03 -23.94
CA THR A 137 -11.29 1.71 -25.27
C THR A 137 -10.01 2.50 -25.58
N GLU A 138 -9.64 3.46 -24.73
CA GLU A 138 -8.44 4.28 -24.87
C GLU A 138 -7.22 3.69 -24.13
N LEU A 139 -7.45 2.75 -23.21
CA LEU A 139 -6.37 2.17 -22.39
C LEU A 139 -5.79 0.96 -23.12
N ALA A 140 -4.45 0.92 -23.24
CA ALA A 140 -3.71 -0.11 -23.97
C ALA A 140 -3.68 -1.48 -23.27
N CYS A 141 -4.66 -1.77 -22.41
CA CYS A 141 -4.72 -3.00 -21.64
C CYS A 141 -5.34 -4.12 -22.47
N PRO A 142 -4.65 -5.27 -22.62
CA PRO A 142 -5.18 -6.37 -23.40
C PRO A 142 -6.42 -6.97 -22.71
N THR A 143 -7.35 -7.43 -23.54
CA THR A 143 -8.46 -8.32 -23.15
C THR A 143 -8.28 -9.64 -23.89
N GLY A 144 -8.50 -10.77 -23.21
CA GLY A 144 -8.22 -12.10 -23.74
C GLY A 144 -6.79 -12.57 -23.42
N PRO A 145 -6.13 -13.35 -24.30
CA PRO A 145 -4.82 -13.94 -24.02
C PRO A 145 -3.76 -12.87 -23.77
N ALA A 146 -3.11 -12.92 -22.62
CA ALA A 146 -1.96 -12.08 -22.31
C ALA A 146 -0.94 -12.84 -21.46
N GLN A 147 0.33 -12.66 -21.79
CA GLN A 147 1.43 -13.17 -20.97
C GLN A 147 1.56 -12.33 -19.70
N LEU A 148 1.53 -13.00 -18.54
CA LEU A 148 1.85 -12.38 -17.27
C LEU A 148 3.36 -12.22 -17.15
N THR A 149 3.79 -11.02 -16.78
CA THR A 149 5.19 -10.75 -16.44
C THR A 149 5.32 -10.47 -14.95
N ALA A 150 6.52 -10.65 -14.39
CA ALA A 150 6.80 -10.09 -13.08
C ALA A 150 6.62 -8.56 -13.13
N ALA A 151 6.46 -7.93 -11.97
CA ALA A 151 6.11 -6.53 -11.91
C ALA A 151 7.25 -5.59 -12.38
N ASP A 152 8.49 -6.09 -12.44
CA ASP A 152 9.68 -5.48 -13.08
C ASP A 152 9.94 -5.96 -14.53
N GLY A 153 9.12 -6.88 -15.04
CA GLY A 153 9.27 -7.46 -16.38
C GLY A 153 8.79 -6.56 -17.51
N GLU A 154 9.19 -6.89 -18.74
CA GLU A 154 8.73 -6.23 -19.96
C GLU A 154 7.38 -6.80 -20.41
N GLY A 155 6.29 -6.04 -20.29
CA GLY A 155 4.99 -6.46 -20.77
C GLY A 155 3.89 -5.46 -20.45
N PRO A 156 2.70 -5.58 -21.08
CA PRO A 156 1.56 -4.73 -20.76
C PRO A 156 0.84 -5.18 -19.48
N VAL A 157 1.00 -6.45 -19.08
CA VAL A 157 0.36 -7.04 -17.90
C VAL A 157 1.40 -7.61 -16.95
N HIS A 158 1.26 -7.24 -15.69
CA HIS A 158 2.13 -7.60 -14.60
C HIS A 158 1.36 -8.40 -13.56
N LEU A 159 1.92 -9.54 -13.15
CA LEU A 159 1.53 -10.23 -11.94
C LEU A 159 2.20 -9.52 -10.77
N ILE A 160 1.41 -9.02 -9.83
CA ILE A 160 1.92 -8.22 -8.73
C ILE A 160 1.98 -9.02 -7.44
N LYS A 161 0.92 -9.78 -7.14
CA LYS A 161 0.85 -10.58 -5.91
C LYS A 161 -0.02 -11.80 -6.12
N VAL A 162 0.33 -12.90 -5.46
CA VAL A 162 -0.50 -14.10 -5.36
C VAL A 162 -0.64 -14.46 -3.90
N VAL A 163 -1.87 -14.62 -3.44
CA VAL A 163 -2.19 -15.11 -2.10
C VAL A 163 -3.04 -16.37 -2.21
N HIS A 164 -2.95 -17.24 -1.22
CA HIS A 164 -3.71 -18.48 -1.19
C HIS A 164 -4.74 -18.46 -0.08
N ALA A 165 -6.01 -18.45 -0.44
CA ALA A 165 -7.12 -18.29 0.49
C ALA A 165 -8.27 -19.25 0.19
N ARG A 166 -9.09 -19.55 1.21
CA ARG A 166 -10.37 -20.23 1.01
C ARG A 166 -11.45 -19.18 0.79
N LEU A 167 -12.07 -19.20 -0.40
CA LEU A 167 -13.11 -18.22 -0.75
C LEU A 167 -14.51 -18.63 -0.27
N SER A 168 -14.63 -19.83 0.31
CA SER A 168 -15.82 -20.32 1.00
C SER A 168 -15.41 -21.16 2.22
N GLU A 169 -16.33 -21.37 3.17
CA GLU A 169 -16.04 -22.01 4.47
C GLU A 169 -15.39 -23.38 4.35
N ASP A 170 -15.98 -24.22 3.49
CA ASP A 170 -15.54 -25.58 3.25
C ASP A 170 -14.85 -25.74 1.88
N GLY A 171 -14.53 -24.61 1.23
CA GLY A 171 -13.90 -24.60 -0.08
C GLY A 171 -12.43 -25.01 -0.05
N PRO A 172 -11.89 -25.48 -1.20
CA PRO A 172 -10.45 -25.64 -1.34
C PRO A 172 -9.75 -24.28 -1.22
N GLN A 173 -8.47 -24.31 -0.91
CA GLN A 173 -7.61 -23.14 -1.04
C GLN A 173 -7.42 -22.83 -2.53
N ARG A 174 -7.65 -21.58 -2.94
CA ARG A 174 -7.52 -21.11 -4.33
C ARG A 174 -6.41 -20.06 -4.42
N ALA A 175 -5.78 -19.93 -5.59
CA ALA A 175 -4.84 -18.84 -5.85
C ALA A 175 -5.62 -17.59 -6.23
N VAL A 176 -5.37 -16.48 -5.53
CA VAL A 176 -5.94 -15.18 -5.82
C VAL A 176 -4.81 -14.25 -6.20
N ALA A 177 -4.88 -13.72 -7.42
CA ALA A 177 -3.83 -12.92 -8.03
C ALA A 177 -4.28 -11.47 -8.19
N LEU A 178 -3.43 -10.55 -7.76
CA LEU A 178 -3.50 -9.14 -8.11
C LEU A 178 -2.67 -8.94 -9.37
N VAL A 179 -3.34 -8.57 -10.47
CA VAL A 179 -2.71 -8.27 -11.75
C VAL A 179 -2.92 -6.81 -12.10
N GLY A 180 -1.90 -6.20 -12.68
CA GLY A 180 -1.91 -4.81 -13.11
C GLY A 180 -1.63 -4.69 -14.61
N CYS A 181 -2.22 -3.68 -15.23
CA CYS A 181 -1.88 -3.21 -16.56
C CYS A 181 -1.45 -1.75 -16.48
N ARG A 182 -0.37 -1.37 -17.16
CA ARG A 182 0.20 -0.02 -17.06
C ARG A 182 0.03 0.78 -18.37
N PRO A 183 -1.12 1.42 -18.61
CA PRO A 183 -1.28 2.36 -19.71
C PRO A 183 -0.61 3.70 -19.35
N GLY A 184 0.64 3.89 -19.77
CA GLY A 184 1.40 5.11 -19.48
C GLY A 184 1.98 5.08 -18.06
N GLU A 185 1.65 6.10 -17.25
CA GLU A 185 2.20 6.27 -15.89
C GLU A 185 1.32 5.68 -14.78
N ALA A 186 0.04 5.45 -15.04
CA ALA A 186 -0.91 4.84 -14.11
C ALA A 186 -0.97 3.31 -14.28
N MET A 187 -1.35 2.58 -13.22
CA MET A 187 -1.53 1.14 -13.26
C MET A 187 -2.96 0.75 -12.91
N ILE A 188 -3.72 0.21 -13.87
CA ILE A 188 -5.04 -0.34 -13.61
C ILE A 188 -4.89 -1.74 -13.04
N ARG A 189 -5.53 -2.02 -11.90
CA ARG A 189 -5.44 -3.33 -11.25
C ARG A 189 -6.78 -4.06 -11.20
N GLN A 190 -6.70 -5.38 -11.16
CA GLN A 190 -7.84 -6.26 -10.94
C GLN A 190 -7.40 -7.49 -10.13
N VAL A 191 -8.36 -8.10 -9.45
CA VAL A 191 -8.13 -9.29 -8.62
C VAL A 191 -8.83 -10.48 -9.26
N LEU A 192 -8.06 -11.53 -9.55
CA LEU A 192 -8.51 -12.72 -10.26
C LEU A 192 -8.34 -13.97 -9.39
N VAL A 193 -9.24 -14.93 -9.53
CA VAL A 193 -9.03 -16.30 -9.01
C VAL A 193 -8.48 -17.16 -10.13
N ILE A 194 -7.33 -17.78 -9.89
CA ILE A 194 -6.61 -18.57 -10.89
C ILE A 194 -6.60 -20.03 -10.48
N GLU A 195 -6.97 -20.91 -11.41
CA GLU A 195 -6.98 -22.35 -11.23
C GLU A 195 -6.22 -23.05 -12.34
N ALA A 196 -5.76 -24.27 -12.06
CA ALA A 196 -5.16 -25.12 -13.09
C ALA A 196 -6.24 -25.58 -14.08
N GLU A 197 -5.97 -25.40 -15.38
CA GLU A 197 -6.83 -25.86 -16.47
C GLU A 197 -5.99 -26.61 -17.51
N GLY A 198 -6.15 -27.94 -17.57
CA GLY A 198 -5.34 -28.80 -18.44
C GLY A 198 -3.85 -28.71 -18.09
N ASP A 199 -3.02 -28.33 -19.07
CA ASP A 199 -1.57 -28.12 -18.92
C ASP A 199 -1.20 -26.67 -18.55
N GLY A 200 -2.19 -25.81 -18.30
CA GLY A 200 -2.01 -24.39 -18.01
C GLY A 200 -2.87 -23.89 -16.87
N TYR A 201 -3.18 -22.60 -16.90
CA TYR A 201 -3.95 -21.90 -15.88
C TYR A 201 -5.03 -21.03 -16.52
N ALA A 202 -6.10 -20.79 -15.78
CA ALA A 202 -7.19 -19.93 -16.23
C ALA A 202 -7.68 -19.01 -15.11
N ALA A 203 -8.04 -17.79 -15.48
CA ALA A 203 -8.77 -16.88 -14.61
C ALA A 203 -10.24 -17.31 -14.61
N THR A 204 -10.68 -17.91 -13.51
CA THR A 204 -12.04 -18.49 -13.38
C THR A 204 -13.05 -17.50 -12.84
N GLU A 205 -12.57 -16.47 -12.13
CA GLU A 205 -13.42 -15.48 -11.45
C GLU A 205 -12.67 -14.15 -11.32
N GLN A 206 -13.41 -13.05 -11.44
CA GLN A 206 -12.91 -11.69 -11.22
C GLN A 206 -13.55 -11.15 -9.94
N LEU A 207 -12.75 -10.97 -8.88
CA LEU A 207 -13.24 -10.56 -7.56
C LEU A 207 -13.48 -9.05 -7.49
N HIS A 208 -12.62 -8.29 -8.18
CA HIS A 208 -12.67 -6.85 -8.21
C HIS A 208 -12.12 -6.35 -9.54
N LEU A 209 -12.82 -5.39 -10.12
CA LEU A 209 -12.43 -4.66 -11.32
C LEU A 209 -12.44 -3.18 -10.98
N TYR A 210 -11.34 -2.51 -11.31
CA TYR A 210 -11.35 -1.06 -11.42
C TYR A 210 -12.35 -0.64 -12.51
N ASP A 211 -13.42 0.03 -12.12
CA ASP A 211 -14.33 0.68 -13.06
C ASP A 211 -13.92 2.17 -13.16
N TYR A 212 -13.63 2.61 -14.39
CA TYR A 212 -13.19 3.96 -14.69
C TYR A 212 -14.35 4.94 -14.43
N GLY A 213 -14.46 5.42 -13.20
CA GLY A 213 -15.60 6.20 -12.68
C GLY A 213 -16.24 5.63 -11.42
N ALA A 214 -15.91 4.40 -11.02
CA ALA A 214 -16.12 3.91 -9.67
C ALA A 214 -15.04 4.47 -8.74
N THR A 215 -15.44 4.67 -7.49
CA THR A 215 -14.68 5.41 -6.50
C THR A 215 -13.52 4.63 -5.89
N ALA A 216 -13.00 3.55 -6.50
CA ALA A 216 -11.99 2.71 -5.83
C ALA A 216 -11.02 1.96 -6.77
N SER A 217 -9.71 2.08 -6.50
CA SER A 217 -8.65 1.24 -7.06
C SER A 217 -8.15 0.24 -6.02
N VAL A 218 -8.11 -1.05 -6.37
CA VAL A 218 -7.44 -2.06 -5.54
C VAL A 218 -5.95 -1.82 -5.59
N TYR A 219 -5.34 -1.62 -4.44
CA TYR A 219 -3.89 -1.48 -4.34
C TYR A 219 -3.24 -2.73 -3.81
N ASP A 220 -3.82 -3.49 -2.88
CA ASP A 220 -3.21 -4.72 -2.35
C ASP A 220 -4.23 -5.82 -2.02
N ILE A 221 -3.74 -7.05 -1.85
CA ILE A 221 -4.50 -8.22 -1.39
C ILE A 221 -3.77 -8.98 -0.28
N ALA A 222 -4.51 -9.50 0.71
CA ALA A 222 -3.98 -10.39 1.74
C ALA A 222 -4.94 -11.55 2.02
N PRO A 223 -4.41 -12.74 2.39
CA PRO A 223 -5.26 -13.84 2.83
C PRO A 223 -5.78 -13.57 4.24
N ASP A 224 -7.01 -13.98 4.50
CA ASP A 224 -7.64 -13.94 5.81
C ASP A 224 -8.35 -15.27 6.08
N ALA A 225 -8.04 -15.89 7.22
CA ALA A 225 -8.55 -17.21 7.57
C ALA A 225 -10.08 -17.22 7.78
N ASP A 226 -10.64 -16.09 8.23
CA ASP A 226 -12.05 -15.94 8.56
C ASP A 226 -12.84 -15.32 7.40
N TYR A 227 -12.19 -14.61 6.48
CA TYR A 227 -12.86 -13.83 5.45
C TYR A 227 -12.37 -14.09 4.03
N GLY A 228 -11.52 -15.10 3.81
CA GLY A 228 -11.00 -15.42 2.50
C GLY A 228 -9.90 -14.43 2.09
N VAL A 229 -10.27 -13.35 1.43
CA VAL A 229 -9.31 -12.33 0.97
C VAL A 229 -9.71 -10.94 1.45
N LEU A 230 -8.72 -10.19 1.92
CA LEU A 230 -8.82 -8.76 2.18
C LEU A 230 -8.34 -8.01 0.94
N LEU A 231 -9.11 -7.01 0.51
CA LEU A 231 -8.81 -6.13 -0.60
C LEU A 231 -8.49 -4.74 -0.04
N GLY A 232 -7.26 -4.27 -0.19
CA GLY A 232 -6.90 -2.89 0.09
C GLY A 232 -7.39 -2.01 -1.05
N LEU A 233 -8.24 -1.03 -0.74
CA LEU A 233 -8.83 -0.11 -1.72
C LEU A 233 -8.46 1.35 -1.41
N LEU A 234 -8.21 2.11 -2.47
CA LEU A 234 -7.95 3.56 -2.46
C LEU A 234 -9.02 4.26 -3.29
N GLU A 235 -9.48 5.44 -2.88
CA GLU A 235 -10.44 6.19 -3.69
C GLU A 235 -9.87 6.54 -5.08
N GLU A 236 -8.65 7.05 -5.08
CA GLU A 236 -7.90 7.41 -6.27
C GLU A 236 -6.47 6.87 -6.15
N GLU A 237 -5.94 6.24 -7.19
CA GLU A 237 -4.55 5.82 -7.15
C GLU A 237 -3.65 7.06 -7.23
N PRO A 238 -2.73 7.27 -6.27
CA PRO A 238 -1.74 8.33 -6.37
C PRO A 238 -0.85 8.08 -7.59
N CYS A 239 -1.07 8.85 -8.65
CA CYS A 239 -0.26 8.83 -9.85
C CYS A 239 0.07 10.25 -10.32
N CYS A 240 1.14 10.35 -11.13
CA CYS A 240 1.35 11.48 -12.04
C CYS A 240 1.43 12.87 -11.38
N SER A 241 2.30 13.05 -10.37
CA SER A 241 2.51 14.31 -9.64
C SER A 241 1.30 14.88 -8.88
N THR A 242 0.16 14.18 -8.90
CA THR A 242 -1.03 14.59 -8.16
C THR A 242 -0.74 14.51 -6.67
N GLN A 243 -0.76 15.67 -6.01
CA GLN A 243 -0.63 15.76 -4.57
C GLN A 243 -1.96 15.33 -3.95
N ILE A 244 -2.04 14.08 -3.49
CA ILE A 244 -3.21 13.60 -2.76
C ILE A 244 -2.95 13.83 -1.27
N GLN A 245 -3.51 14.91 -0.73
CA GLN A 245 -3.40 15.22 0.71
C GLN A 245 -4.42 14.43 1.54
N ASP A 246 -5.51 13.97 0.92
CA ASP A 246 -6.59 13.23 1.57
C ASP A 246 -6.93 12.00 0.73
N LEU A 247 -6.14 10.93 0.90
CA LEU A 247 -6.41 9.67 0.21
C LEU A 247 -7.35 8.81 1.04
N ASP A 248 -8.63 8.82 0.66
CA ASP A 248 -9.61 7.91 1.24
C ASP A 248 -9.25 6.46 0.91
N ARG A 249 -9.28 5.62 1.93
CA ARG A 249 -8.90 4.21 1.84
C ARG A 249 -9.76 3.35 2.74
N TRP A 250 -9.97 2.11 2.33
CA TRP A 250 -10.65 1.13 3.16
C TRP A 250 -10.21 -0.28 2.77
N ILE A 251 -10.63 -1.26 3.59
CA ILE A 251 -10.50 -2.66 3.25
C ILE A 251 -11.88 -3.23 2.94
N GLU A 252 -11.96 -4.07 1.92
CA GLU A 252 -13.09 -4.97 1.69
C GLU A 252 -12.70 -6.40 2.02
N ARG A 253 -13.64 -7.15 2.59
CA ARG A 253 -13.54 -8.59 2.78
C ARG A 253 -14.25 -9.27 1.64
N TYR A 254 -13.65 -10.29 1.04
CA TYR A 254 -14.24 -11.04 -0.05
C TYR A 254 -14.40 -12.53 0.31
N ARG A 255 -15.64 -12.99 0.38
CA ARG A 255 -16.00 -14.39 0.65
C ARG A 255 -17.38 -14.72 0.06
N ASP A 256 -17.56 -15.98 -0.34
CA ASP A 256 -18.84 -16.53 -0.80
C ASP A 256 -19.50 -15.73 -1.95
N GLY A 257 -18.69 -15.19 -2.88
CA GLY A 257 -19.17 -14.45 -4.04
C GLY A 257 -19.52 -12.98 -3.77
N GLY A 258 -19.27 -12.47 -2.56
CA GLY A 258 -19.60 -11.10 -2.17
C GLY A 258 -18.44 -10.36 -1.52
N SER A 259 -18.43 -9.03 -1.65
CA SER A 259 -17.54 -8.15 -0.89
C SER A 259 -18.30 -7.39 0.21
N GLN A 260 -17.64 -7.14 1.33
CA GLN A 260 -18.14 -6.31 2.41
C GLN A 260 -17.08 -5.30 2.83
N LYS A 261 -17.42 -4.00 2.74
CA LYS A 261 -16.58 -2.92 3.29
C LYS A 261 -16.45 -3.08 4.79
N LEU A 262 -15.20 -3.12 5.26
CA LEU A 262 -14.89 -3.04 6.68
C LEU A 262 -15.16 -1.63 7.18
N THR A 263 -16.05 -1.53 8.16
CA THR A 263 -16.29 -0.29 8.91
C THR A 263 -15.67 -0.43 10.30
N GLY A 264 -14.80 0.51 10.69
CA GLY A 264 -14.11 0.50 12.00
C GLY A 264 -12.58 0.52 11.86
N ASP A 265 -11.87 0.13 12.92
CA ASP A 265 -10.41 -0.03 12.92
C ASP A 265 -10.03 -1.08 11.88
N VAL A 266 -9.61 -0.58 10.72
CA VAL A 266 -9.08 -1.38 9.64
C VAL A 266 -7.77 -1.96 10.16
N PRO A 267 -7.61 -3.28 10.27
CA PRO A 267 -6.34 -3.85 10.67
C PRO A 267 -5.29 -3.34 9.67
N GLY A 268 -4.12 -2.95 10.16
CA GLY A 268 -3.13 -2.21 9.36
C GLY A 268 -2.59 -2.96 8.13
N VAL A 269 -3.15 -4.11 7.74
CA VAL A 269 -2.62 -5.22 6.92
C VAL A 269 -2.00 -4.86 5.56
N PHE A 270 -2.01 -3.61 5.13
CA PHE A 270 -1.54 -3.18 3.81
C PHE A 270 -0.71 -1.90 3.81
N ILE A 271 -0.53 -1.29 4.98
CA ILE A 271 0.00 0.06 5.07
C ILE A 271 1.28 0.04 5.88
N THR A 272 2.33 0.52 5.24
CA THR A 272 3.55 0.92 5.91
C THR A 272 3.53 2.43 6.00
N ASP A 273 3.61 2.95 7.22
CA ASP A 273 3.64 4.39 7.46
C ASP A 273 5.11 4.83 7.56
N LEU A 274 5.68 5.28 6.44
CA LEU A 274 7.06 5.75 6.38
C LEU A 274 7.10 7.27 6.56
N ALA A 275 7.68 7.72 7.67
CA ALA A 275 8.00 9.12 7.91
C ALA A 275 9.45 9.40 7.49
N VAL A 276 9.65 10.47 6.72
CA VAL A 276 10.97 10.90 6.26
C VAL A 276 11.30 12.24 6.90
N SER A 277 12.55 12.42 7.29
CA SER A 277 13.07 13.69 7.81
C SER A 277 14.50 13.90 7.33
N ALA A 278 14.89 15.16 7.17
CA ALA A 278 16.24 15.55 6.79
C ALA A 278 16.73 16.70 7.69
N GLU A 279 17.92 16.54 8.27
CA GLU A 279 18.52 17.51 9.18
C GLU A 279 19.95 17.86 8.77
N VAL A 280 20.26 19.16 8.61
CA VAL A 280 21.63 19.65 8.46
C VAL A 280 22.36 19.52 9.80
N VAL A 281 23.34 18.61 9.86
CA VAL A 281 24.12 18.33 11.07
C VAL A 281 25.49 19.03 11.09
N ALA A 282 25.99 19.42 9.91
CA ALA A 282 27.23 20.19 9.81
C ALA A 282 27.20 21.17 8.62
N SER A 283 27.91 22.29 8.78
CA SER A 283 28.02 23.34 7.77
C SER A 283 29.48 23.67 7.48
N GLY A 284 29.88 23.56 6.21
CA GLY A 284 31.18 23.95 5.69
C GLY A 284 31.12 25.17 4.77
N GLU A 285 32.26 25.53 4.19
CA GLU A 285 32.34 26.55 3.14
C GLU A 285 31.76 25.96 1.84
N GLY A 286 30.55 26.38 1.48
CA GLY A 286 29.85 25.88 0.27
C GLY A 286 29.31 24.46 0.38
N THR A 287 29.38 23.81 1.55
CA THR A 287 28.84 22.45 1.75
C THR A 287 28.01 22.33 3.03
N ARG A 288 27.08 21.38 3.06
CA ARG A 288 26.30 20.98 4.23
C ARG A 288 26.27 19.46 4.32
N GLU A 289 26.39 18.93 5.53
CA GLU A 289 26.15 17.52 5.82
C GLU A 289 24.70 17.38 6.30
N VAL A 290 23.93 16.55 5.63
CA VAL A 290 22.51 16.32 5.88
C VAL A 290 22.30 14.86 6.29
N VAL A 291 21.72 14.64 7.46
CA VAL A 291 21.27 13.32 7.91
C VAL A 291 19.82 13.13 7.50
N VAL A 292 19.55 12.10 6.71
CA VAL A 292 18.21 11.69 6.32
C VAL A 292 17.80 10.49 7.16
N THR A 293 16.66 10.60 7.83
CA THR A 293 16.07 9.52 8.63
C THR A 293 14.73 9.12 8.05
N VAL A 294 14.56 7.83 7.80
CA VAL A 294 13.29 7.19 7.44
C VAL A 294 12.84 6.34 8.62
N ALA A 295 11.67 6.60 9.19
CA ALA A 295 11.11 5.81 10.27
C ALA A 295 9.84 5.11 9.80
N ASN A 296 9.73 3.81 10.03
CA ASN A 296 8.49 3.09 9.83
C ASN A 296 7.64 3.21 11.10
N LEU A 297 6.68 4.12 11.09
CA LEU A 297 5.71 4.35 12.16
C LEU A 297 4.54 3.36 12.12
N GLY A 298 4.45 2.57 11.05
CA GLY A 298 3.37 1.63 10.79
C GLY A 298 3.48 0.33 11.59
N GLU A 299 2.45 -0.52 11.43
CA GLU A 299 2.42 -1.84 12.07
C GLU A 299 2.99 -2.96 11.19
N ASN A 300 3.33 -2.67 9.94
CA ASN A 300 3.85 -3.64 8.96
C ASN A 300 5.25 -3.25 8.52
N ASP A 301 6.00 -4.26 8.09
CA ASP A 301 7.32 -4.05 7.53
C ASP A 301 7.18 -3.40 6.15
N ALA A 302 8.00 -2.38 5.88
CA ALA A 302 8.16 -1.82 4.56
C ALA A 302 8.95 -2.81 3.71
N ALA A 303 8.46 -3.08 2.50
CA ALA A 303 9.27 -3.68 1.46
C ALA A 303 10.36 -2.69 0.98
N GLN A 304 11.10 -3.08 -0.06
CA GLN A 304 12.12 -2.22 -0.65
C GLN A 304 11.53 -0.86 -1.09
N PHE A 305 12.26 0.22 -0.80
CA PHE A 305 11.91 1.57 -1.21
C PHE A 305 13.15 2.35 -1.67
N THR A 306 12.94 3.42 -2.42
CA THR A 306 14.01 4.29 -2.90
C THR A 306 13.92 5.66 -2.24
N LEU A 307 15.07 6.19 -1.84
CA LEU A 307 15.21 7.58 -1.45
C LEU A 307 15.50 8.41 -2.68
N ASN A 308 14.70 9.45 -2.85
CA ASN A 308 14.87 10.40 -3.93
C ASN A 308 15.12 11.80 -3.37
N ILE A 309 15.86 12.59 -4.12
CA ILE A 309 16.11 14.00 -3.83
C ILE A 309 15.75 14.85 -5.05
N CYS A 310 15.13 15.99 -4.83
CA CYS A 310 15.18 17.09 -5.79
C CYS A 310 15.60 18.36 -5.06
N SER A 311 16.18 19.31 -5.80
CA SER A 311 16.63 20.56 -5.24
C SER A 311 16.43 21.70 -6.21
N THR A 312 16.54 22.94 -5.71
CA THR A 312 16.74 24.10 -6.57
C THR A 312 18.14 24.07 -7.22
N GLU A 313 18.31 24.76 -8.36
CA GLU A 313 19.56 24.77 -9.16
C GLU A 313 20.85 25.09 -8.37
N SER A 314 20.75 25.75 -7.22
CA SER A 314 21.89 26.18 -6.38
C SER A 314 22.29 25.16 -5.30
N ILE A 315 21.61 24.02 -5.20
CA ILE A 315 21.97 22.92 -4.30
C ILE A 315 22.25 21.68 -5.14
N ARG A 316 23.42 21.07 -4.93
CA ARG A 316 23.84 19.83 -5.59
C ARG A 316 24.13 18.74 -4.58
N LEU A 317 23.69 17.51 -4.83
CA LEU A 317 24.12 16.36 -4.03
C LEU A 317 25.53 15.94 -4.48
N GLN A 318 26.49 15.84 -3.58
CA GLN A 318 27.85 15.51 -3.95
C GLN A 318 27.92 14.07 -4.50
N GLY A 319 28.43 13.93 -5.72
CA GLY A 319 28.60 12.63 -6.38
C GLY A 319 27.37 12.16 -7.17
N GLU A 320 26.26 12.91 -7.15
CA GLU A 320 25.01 12.58 -7.85
C GLU A 320 24.53 13.78 -8.66
N ASP A 321 23.87 13.51 -9.79
CA ASP A 321 23.20 14.57 -10.56
C ASP A 321 21.85 14.89 -9.90
N SER A 322 21.85 15.82 -8.94
CA SER A 322 20.60 16.36 -8.39
C SER A 322 19.80 17.06 -9.50
N ARG A 323 18.52 16.74 -9.60
CA ARG A 323 17.61 17.35 -10.59
C ARG A 323 16.81 18.49 -9.98
N ASP A 324 16.47 19.46 -10.82
CA ASP A 324 15.50 20.48 -10.45
C ASP A 324 14.17 19.80 -10.09
N CYS A 325 13.51 20.24 -9.03
CA CYS A 325 12.23 19.65 -8.63
C CYS A 325 11.15 19.69 -9.72
N SER A 326 11.27 20.60 -10.71
CA SER A 326 10.40 20.64 -11.89
C SER A 326 10.69 19.53 -12.92
N GLU A 327 11.88 18.93 -12.89
CA GLU A 327 12.28 17.81 -13.75
C GLU A 327 12.03 16.43 -13.10
N GLY A 328 11.53 16.44 -11.86
CA GLY A 328 11.30 15.25 -11.05
C GLY A 328 12.53 14.86 -10.23
N PRO A 329 12.33 14.11 -9.13
CA PRO A 329 13.40 13.80 -8.21
C PRO A 329 14.38 12.76 -8.77
N ALA A 330 15.65 12.88 -8.41
CA ALA A 330 16.68 11.90 -8.71
C ALA A 330 16.66 10.80 -7.65
N GLN A 331 16.74 9.54 -8.09
CA GLN A 331 16.93 8.40 -7.19
C GLN A 331 18.37 8.39 -6.68
N VAL A 332 18.53 8.36 -5.36
CA VAL A 332 19.83 8.43 -4.68
C VAL A 332 20.22 7.08 -4.10
N GLU A 333 19.27 6.41 -3.44
CA GLU A 333 19.57 5.22 -2.65
C GLU A 333 18.37 4.27 -2.64
N THR A 334 18.64 2.96 -2.57
CA THR A 334 17.62 1.92 -2.42
C THR A 334 17.82 1.23 -1.07
N VAL A 335 16.73 1.11 -0.30
CA VAL A 335 16.69 0.44 1.00
C VAL A 335 15.87 -0.83 0.85
N ASP A 336 16.44 -2.00 1.18
CA ASP A 336 15.83 -3.32 0.94
C ASP A 336 14.57 -3.62 1.78
N GLY A 337 14.22 -2.74 2.70
CA GLY A 337 13.04 -2.83 3.55
C GLY A 337 13.29 -2.20 4.92
N LEU A 338 12.20 -1.97 5.66
CA LEU A 338 12.27 -1.37 6.98
C LEU A 338 11.20 -1.97 7.89
N GLY A 339 11.60 -2.71 8.92
CA GLY A 339 10.68 -3.36 9.83
C GLY A 339 9.76 -2.38 10.56
N ALA A 340 8.58 -2.85 10.98
CA ALA A 340 7.62 -2.05 11.74
C ALA A 340 8.25 -1.47 13.02
N GLY A 341 8.27 -0.14 13.15
CA GLY A 341 8.88 0.59 14.27
C GLY A 341 10.40 0.73 14.20
N ASP A 342 11.06 0.25 13.15
CA ASP A 342 12.48 0.47 12.90
C ASP A 342 12.72 1.79 12.14
N SER A 343 13.97 2.26 12.14
CA SER A 343 14.41 3.45 11.40
C SER A 343 15.66 3.17 10.60
N TYR A 344 15.77 3.81 9.45
CA TYR A 344 16.92 3.82 8.57
C TYR A 344 17.51 5.24 8.51
N GLU A 345 18.83 5.36 8.58
CA GLU A 345 19.53 6.65 8.60
C GLU A 345 20.67 6.63 7.58
N THR A 346 20.79 7.68 6.78
CA THR A 346 21.87 7.90 5.81
C THR A 346 22.36 9.34 5.88
N THR A 347 23.61 9.58 5.47
CA THR A 347 24.23 10.91 5.52
C THR A 347 24.66 11.34 4.14
N TRP A 348 24.21 12.51 3.74
CA TRP A 348 24.45 13.11 2.43
C TRP A 348 25.28 14.37 2.59
N THR A 349 26.19 14.63 1.64
CA THR A 349 26.87 15.92 1.53
C THR A 349 26.26 16.69 0.39
N ILE A 350 25.69 17.85 0.66
CA ILE A 350 25.20 18.76 -0.38
C ILE A 350 26.15 19.94 -0.55
N GLU A 351 26.34 20.37 -1.78
CA GLU A 351 27.04 21.58 -2.17
C GLU A 351 26.01 22.69 -2.39
N VAL A 352 26.28 23.87 -1.85
CA VAL A 352 25.42 25.04 -1.95
C VAL A 352 26.22 26.15 -2.60
N ASP A 353 25.76 26.61 -3.77
CA ASP A 353 26.41 27.71 -4.48
C ASP A 353 26.42 28.99 -3.61
N PRO A 354 27.38 29.91 -3.80
CA PRO A 354 27.36 31.21 -3.12
C PRO A 354 26.04 31.96 -3.36
N ARG A 355 25.57 32.71 -2.36
CA ARG A 355 24.28 33.41 -2.41
C ARG A 355 24.16 34.37 -3.60
N GLU A 356 25.27 34.94 -4.05
CA GLU A 356 25.34 35.84 -5.19
C GLU A 356 25.02 35.15 -6.51
N GLU A 357 25.21 33.84 -6.58
CA GLU A 357 24.97 32.99 -7.76
C GLU A 357 23.53 32.44 -7.78
N TRP A 358 22.77 32.62 -6.69
CA TRP A 358 21.40 32.14 -6.60
C TRP A 358 20.46 32.87 -7.58
N PRO A 359 19.49 32.17 -8.18
CA PRO A 359 18.43 32.81 -8.94
C PRO A 359 17.66 33.80 -8.05
N GLU A 360 17.02 34.80 -8.67
CA GLU A 360 16.31 35.85 -7.93
C GLU A 360 15.24 35.28 -6.98
N SER A 361 14.55 34.23 -7.41
CA SER A 361 13.62 33.46 -6.57
C SER A 361 14.30 32.85 -5.35
N GLY A 362 15.43 32.16 -5.53
CA GLY A 362 16.20 31.57 -4.43
C GLY A 362 16.71 32.62 -3.44
N ARG A 363 17.09 33.81 -3.91
CA ARG A 363 17.50 34.92 -3.03
C ARG A 363 16.35 35.51 -2.20
N ALA A 364 15.13 35.50 -2.76
CA ALA A 364 13.94 36.03 -2.11
C ALA A 364 13.29 35.03 -1.12
N TYR A 365 13.29 33.73 -1.46
CA TYR A 365 12.54 32.70 -0.73
C TYR A 365 13.41 31.68 0.00
N GLY A 366 14.73 31.70 -0.22
CA GLY A 366 15.66 30.68 0.24
C GLY A 366 15.85 29.57 -0.79
N GLN A 367 16.83 28.70 -0.53
CA GLN A 367 17.03 27.47 -1.29
C GLN A 367 16.33 26.32 -0.57
N GLU A 368 15.86 25.34 -1.35
CA GLU A 368 15.10 24.21 -0.86
C GLU A 368 15.61 22.94 -1.55
N PHE A 369 15.68 21.87 -0.77
CA PHE A 369 15.74 20.51 -1.29
C PHE A 369 14.63 19.71 -0.62
N ILE A 370 14.14 18.70 -1.35
CA ILE A 370 13.07 17.82 -0.92
C ILE A 370 13.64 16.41 -0.95
N VAL A 371 13.45 15.70 0.17
CA VAL A 371 13.72 14.27 0.25
C VAL A 371 12.39 13.54 0.23
N GLY A 372 12.29 12.52 -0.60
CA GLY A 372 11.11 11.69 -0.71
C GLY A 372 11.47 10.21 -0.62
N VAL A 373 10.51 9.41 -0.16
CA VAL A 373 10.53 7.96 -0.36
C VAL A 373 9.61 7.63 -1.52
N GLN A 374 10.09 6.81 -2.44
CA GLN A 374 9.29 6.22 -3.50
C GLN A 374 9.31 4.72 -3.36
N MET A 375 8.14 4.12 -3.34
CA MET A 375 8.01 2.68 -3.49
C MET A 375 8.19 2.34 -4.98
N PRO A 376 8.93 1.28 -5.32
CA PRO A 376 8.93 0.77 -6.68
C PRO A 376 7.47 0.52 -7.08
N SER A 377 7.05 1.05 -8.23
CA SER A 377 5.63 0.99 -8.67
C SER A 377 5.12 -0.44 -8.90
N ASN A 378 6.03 -1.41 -8.79
CA ASN A 378 5.85 -2.83 -8.90
C ASN A 378 5.81 -3.55 -7.53
N LEU A 379 6.16 -2.87 -6.43
CA LEU A 379 6.09 -3.39 -5.06
C LEU A 379 4.91 -2.73 -4.33
N ILE A 380 3.89 -3.54 -4.09
CA ILE A 380 2.61 -3.09 -3.52
C ILE A 380 2.58 -3.18 -1.99
N ASP A 381 3.56 -3.84 -1.37
CA ASP A 381 3.55 -4.16 0.06
C ASP A 381 3.71 -2.93 0.99
N ALA A 382 3.81 -1.72 0.45
CA ALA A 382 3.73 -0.50 1.23
C ALA A 382 3.11 0.64 0.43
N LEU A 383 2.05 1.22 0.98
CA LEU A 383 1.56 2.53 0.59
C LEU A 383 2.14 3.56 1.55
N VAL A 384 3.03 4.43 1.07
CA VAL A 384 3.54 5.57 1.85
C VAL A 384 2.46 6.64 1.89
N LEU A 385 1.73 6.71 3.01
CA LEU A 385 0.54 7.54 3.14
C LEU A 385 0.81 8.93 3.72
N GLU A 386 1.90 9.08 4.47
CA GLU A 386 2.32 10.37 5.00
C GLU A 386 3.73 10.68 4.49
N THR A 387 3.86 10.89 3.17
CA THR A 387 4.73 12.01 2.77
C THR A 387 3.97 13.28 3.13
N ASP A 388 3.93 13.60 4.43
CA ASP A 388 3.53 14.93 4.87
C ASP A 388 4.53 15.87 4.17
N TRP A 389 4.10 16.46 3.05
CA TRP A 389 4.94 17.35 2.29
C TRP A 389 5.21 18.63 3.07
N GLU A 390 4.52 18.88 4.19
CA GLU A 390 4.85 19.94 5.14
C GLU A 390 5.98 19.52 6.10
N ASN A 391 6.11 18.22 6.45
CA ASN A 391 7.30 17.67 7.14
C ASN A 391 8.49 17.38 6.19
N ASN A 392 8.21 17.04 4.92
CA ASN A 392 9.20 16.94 3.85
C ASN A 392 9.50 18.29 3.17
N ARG A 393 8.75 19.35 3.52
CA ARG A 393 9.07 20.71 3.08
C ARG A 393 10.21 21.21 3.91
N ALA A 394 11.29 21.49 3.19
CA ALA A 394 12.28 22.49 3.50
C ALA A 394 12.69 22.53 4.98
N GLN A 395 13.84 21.90 5.28
CA GLN A 395 14.83 22.74 5.95
C GLN A 395 15.13 23.89 4.99
N ARG A 396 14.34 24.98 5.10
CA ARG A 396 14.75 26.26 4.56
C ARG A 396 16.08 26.54 5.20
N LEU A 397 17.13 26.50 4.40
CA LEU A 397 18.46 26.95 4.78
C LEU A 397 18.35 28.48 4.98
N PHE A 398 17.81 28.90 6.11
CA PHE A 398 17.77 30.31 6.49
C PHE A 398 19.17 30.70 6.93
N ASP A 399 19.95 31.29 6.03
CA ASP A 399 20.87 32.35 6.44
C ASP A 399 20.04 33.62 6.64
N TYR A 400 19.40 33.73 7.81
CA TYR A 400 18.99 35.02 8.35
C TYR A 400 20.13 35.53 9.22
N ASP A 401 21.23 35.95 8.58
CA ASP A 401 22.21 36.81 9.24
C ASP A 401 21.48 38.13 9.51
N GLY A 402 21.00 38.29 10.75
CA GLY A 402 20.22 39.44 11.22
C GLY A 402 21.06 40.71 11.34
N THR A 403 21.78 41.08 10.29
CA THR A 403 22.53 42.34 10.17
C THR A 403 22.32 42.95 8.81
N ASP A 404 21.35 43.88 8.75
CA ASP A 404 21.49 45.16 8.07
C ASP A 404 20.75 46.25 8.86
#